data_AF-A0A4Y2AVZ5-F1
#
_entry.id   AF-A0A4Y2AVZ5-F1
#
_cell.length_a   1.000
_cell.length_b   1.000
_cell.length_c   1.000
_cell.angle_alpha   90.00
_cell.angle_beta   90.00
_cell.angle_gamma   90.00
#
_symmetry.space_group_name_H-M   'P 1'
#
loop_
_entity.id
_entity.type
_entity.pdbx_description
1 polymer ?
#
loop_
_entity_poly.entity_id
_entity_poly.type
_entity_poly.pdbx_seq_one_letter_code
_entity_poly.pdbx_strand_id
1 'polypeptide(L)'
;MAGNLDRDTANKLYFAADKYGLITLRRICSEVLYQNLSVKDVREVLTLANMHADEYLRKITVKFICDNETEVMRSTEWKTFMTEDVNMAAETMHHIILEKAENRQ
;
A
#
# COMPACT_ATOMS: atom_id res chain seq x y z
N MET A 1 14.45 14.19 2.56
CA MET A 1 14.45 14.30 4.04
C MET A 1 13.02 14.53 4.49
N ALA A 2 12.24 13.48 4.72
CA ALA A 2 11.01 13.61 5.50
C ALA A 2 11.45 13.76 6.95
N GLY A 3 11.41 14.98 7.48
CA GLY A 3 11.71 15.21 8.90
C GLY A 3 10.67 14.47 9.73
N ASN A 4 11.10 13.44 10.46
CA ASN A 4 10.39 12.68 11.51
C ASN A 4 8.85 12.77 11.50
N LEU A 5 8.24 12.43 10.36
CA LEU A 5 6.79 12.41 10.21
C LEU A 5 6.30 11.05 10.69
N ASP A 6 5.54 11.03 11.78
CA ASP A 6 4.92 9.79 12.27
C ASP A 6 3.77 9.36 11.36
N ARG A 7 3.38 8.08 11.44
CA ARG A 7 2.39 7.46 10.56
C ARG A 7 1.00 8.13 10.66
N ASP A 8 0.56 8.51 11.85
CA ASP A 8 -0.77 9.11 12.03
C ASP A 8 -0.82 10.50 11.40
N THR A 9 0.24 11.28 11.56
CA THR A 9 0.38 12.57 10.89
C THR A 9 0.51 12.41 9.38
N ALA A 10 1.26 11.40 8.92
CA ALA A 10 1.38 11.07 7.48
C ALA A 10 0.03 10.72 6.86
N ASN A 11 -0.80 9.92 7.54
CA ASN A 11 -2.15 9.60 7.10
C ASN A 11 -3.00 10.87 6.96
N LYS A 12 -3.07 11.72 7.99
CA LYS A 12 -3.87 12.97 7.95
C LYS A 12 -3.40 13.91 6.83
N LEU A 13 -2.09 14.06 6.66
CA LEU A 13 -1.51 14.88 5.61
C LEU A 13 -1.74 14.27 4.22
N TYR A 14 -1.74 12.95 4.08
CA TYR A 14 -2.07 12.27 2.84
C TYR A 14 -3.49 12.63 2.37
N PHE A 15 -4.49 12.54 3.27
CA PHE A 15 -5.87 12.95 2.96
C PHE A 15 -5.97 14.42 2.56
N ALA A 16 -5.30 15.32 3.29
CA ALA A 16 -5.28 16.73 2.96
C ALA A 16 -4.59 16.98 1.61
N ALA A 17 -3.46 16.33 1.37
CA ALA A 17 -2.70 16.46 0.15
C ALA A 17 -3.52 16.03 -1.08
N ASP A 18 -4.25 14.93 -0.97
CA ASP A 18 -5.14 14.47 -2.03
C ASP A 18 -6.29 15.46 -2.27
N LYS A 19 -6.98 15.88 -1.19
CA LYS A 19 -8.09 16.85 -1.25
C LYS A 19 -7.71 18.17 -1.91
N TYR A 20 -6.49 18.65 -1.67
CA TYR A 20 -6.00 19.94 -2.19
C TYR A 20 -5.09 19.79 -3.42
N GLY A 21 -4.96 18.59 -4.00
CA GLY A 21 -4.16 18.36 -5.20
C GLY A 21 -2.65 18.58 -5.02
N LEU A 22 -2.13 18.42 -3.80
CA LEU A 22 -0.73 18.64 -3.45
C LEU A 22 0.10 17.38 -3.71
N ILE A 23 0.36 17.11 -4.99
CA ILE A 23 1.00 15.86 -5.48
C ILE A 23 2.31 15.54 -4.74
N THR A 24 3.20 16.53 -4.55
CA THR A 24 4.48 16.33 -3.86
C THR A 24 4.29 15.93 -2.40
N LEU A 25 3.35 16.58 -1.70
CA LEU A 25 3.05 16.24 -0.31
C LEU A 25 2.43 14.85 -0.21
N ARG A 26 1.53 14.49 -1.13
CA ARG A 26 0.93 13.15 -1.19
C ARG A 26 2.02 12.10 -1.32
N ARG A 27 2.96 12.29 -2.25
CA ARG A 27 4.10 11.37 -2.45
C ARG A 27 4.98 11.22 -1.21
N ILE A 28 5.31 12.32 -0.53
CA ILE A 28 6.08 12.28 0.73
C ILE A 28 5.34 11.45 1.78
N CYS A 29 4.02 11.65 1.91
CA CYS A 29 3.20 10.87 2.84
C CYS A 29 3.17 9.38 2.43
N SER A 30 2.99 9.07 1.14
CA SER A 30 3.04 7.69 0.62
C SER A 30 4.36 6.99 0.95
N GLU A 31 5.50 7.69 0.85
CA GLU A 31 6.81 7.15 1.22
C GLU A 31 6.92 6.86 2.72
N VAL A 32 6.37 7.72 3.59
CA VAL A 32 6.35 7.50 5.04
C VAL A 32 5.43 6.33 5.41
N LEU A 33 4.26 6.22 4.77
CA LEU A 33 3.35 5.08 4.97
C LEU A 33 4.01 3.77 4.55
N TYR A 34 4.72 3.77 3.42
CA TYR A 34 5.50 2.62 2.96
C TYR A 34 6.64 2.24 3.91
N GLN A 35 7.40 3.21 4.43
CA GLN A 35 8.50 2.95 5.36
C GLN A 35 8.04 2.32 6.69
N ASN A 36 6.79 2.56 7.08
CA ASN A 36 6.18 2.01 8.30
C ASN A 36 5.22 0.85 7.99
N LEU A 37 5.26 0.30 6.77
CA LEU A 37 4.37 -0.77 6.34
C LEU A 37 4.80 -2.09 6.97
N SER A 38 3.83 -2.78 7.58
CA SER A 38 3.98 -4.16 8.04
C SER A 38 2.90 -5.04 7.39
N VAL A 39 3.01 -6.36 7.57
CA VAL A 39 2.00 -7.32 7.09
C VAL A 39 0.58 -6.98 7.57
N LYS A 40 0.46 -6.43 8.79
CA LYS A 40 -0.82 -6.03 9.39
C LYS A 40 -1.50 -4.88 8.67
N ASP A 41 -0.70 -4.07 7.99
CA ASP A 41 -1.10 -2.79 7.44
C ASP A 41 -1.41 -2.85 5.95
N VAL A 42 -1.01 -3.95 5.28
CA VAL A 42 -1.12 -4.11 3.83
C VAL A 42 -2.52 -3.77 3.33
N ARG A 43 -3.57 -4.30 3.97
CA ARG A 43 -4.96 -4.03 3.59
C ARG A 43 -5.33 -2.56 3.76
N GLU A 44 -4.98 -1.95 4.90
CA GLU A 44 -5.30 -0.55 5.18
C GLU A 44 -4.65 0.37 4.13
N VAL A 45 -3.38 0.13 3.82
CA VAL A 45 -2.64 0.93 2.84
C VAL A 45 -3.17 0.71 1.41
N LEU A 46 -3.53 -0.52 1.03
CA LEU A 46 -4.19 -0.78 -0.26
C LEU A 46 -5.56 -0.09 -0.34
N THR A 47 -6.32 -0.08 0.74
CA THR A 47 -7.62 0.60 0.82
C THR A 47 -7.44 2.10 0.63
N LEU A 48 -6.43 2.68 1.27
CA LEU A 48 -6.07 4.09 1.12
C LEU A 48 -5.64 4.42 -0.32
N ALA A 49 -4.79 3.59 -0.92
CA ALA A 49 -4.36 3.76 -2.31
C ALA A 49 -5.56 3.72 -3.27
N ASN A 50 -6.46 2.75 -3.08
CA ASN A 50 -7.65 2.60 -3.91
C ASN A 50 -8.63 3.78 -3.77
N MET A 51 -8.91 4.22 -2.53
CA MET A 51 -9.81 5.33 -2.24
C MET A 51 -9.37 6.65 -2.90
N HIS A 52 -8.06 6.85 -3.03
CA HIS A 52 -7.45 8.07 -3.55
C HIS A 52 -6.88 7.91 -4.97
N ALA A 53 -7.14 6.78 -5.64
CA ALA A 53 -6.57 6.43 -6.94
C ALA A 53 -5.04 6.69 -7.00
N ASP A 54 -4.31 6.38 -5.92
CA ASP A 54 -2.87 6.56 -5.83
C ASP A 54 -2.15 5.31 -6.35
N GLU A 55 -1.91 5.31 -7.67
CA GLU A 55 -1.19 4.24 -8.36
C GLU A 55 0.22 4.02 -7.80
N TYR A 56 0.87 5.08 -7.29
CA TYR A 56 2.21 4.99 -6.73
C TYR A 56 2.18 4.23 -5.41
N LEU A 57 1.28 4.61 -4.49
CA LEU A 57 1.12 3.93 -3.21
C LEU A 57 0.70 2.46 -3.41
N ARG A 58 -0.18 2.17 -4.37
CA ARG A 58 -0.51 0.77 -4.70
C ARG A 58 0.73 0.02 -5.17
N LYS A 59 1.48 0.56 -6.13
CA LYS A 59 2.66 -0.10 -6.71
C LYS A 59 3.70 -0.43 -5.64
N ILE A 60 4.07 0.53 -4.80
CA ILE A 60 5.06 0.28 -3.74
C ILE A 60 4.54 -0.72 -2.70
N THR A 61 3.24 -0.74 -2.41
CA THR A 61 2.63 -1.74 -1.52
C THR A 61 2.65 -3.15 -2.13
N VAL A 62 2.32 -3.30 -3.42
CA VAL A 62 2.44 -4.57 -4.14
C VAL A 62 3.89 -5.07 -4.15
N LYS A 63 4.86 -4.15 -4.34
CA LYS A 63 6.27 -4.48 -4.24
C LYS A 63 6.64 -5.01 -2.85
N PHE A 64 6.20 -4.36 -1.77
CA PHE A 64 6.40 -4.86 -0.41
C PHE A 64 5.84 -6.29 -0.24
N ILE A 65 4.65 -6.56 -0.78
CA ILE A 65 4.06 -7.90 -0.72
C ILE A 65 4.92 -8.91 -1.48
N CYS A 66 5.46 -8.55 -2.65
CA CYS A 66 6.34 -9.42 -3.41
C CYS A 66 7.64 -9.71 -2.64
N ASP A 67 8.24 -8.69 -2.04
CA ASP A 67 9.48 -8.79 -1.27
C ASP A 67 9.29 -9.63 0.02
N ASN A 68 8.07 -9.70 0.57
CA ASN A 68 7.72 -10.42 1.79
C ASN A 68 6.66 -11.54 1.56
N GLU A 69 6.62 -12.11 0.35
CA GLU A 69 5.49 -12.91 -0.14
C GLU A 69 5.09 -14.06 0.80
N THR A 70 6.09 -14.74 1.36
CA THR A 70 5.86 -15.94 2.16
C THR A 70 5.23 -15.59 3.50
N GLU A 71 5.67 -14.47 4.10
CA GLU A 71 5.12 -13.98 5.37
C GLU A 71 3.69 -13.46 5.15
N VAL A 72 3.49 -12.62 4.13
CA VAL A 72 2.18 -12.04 3.82
C VAL A 72 1.16 -13.14 3.51
N MET A 73 1.46 -14.04 2.57
CA MET A 73 0.50 -15.06 2.11
C MET A 73 0.12 -16.08 3.21
N ARG A 74 0.98 -16.29 4.21
CA ARG A 74 0.72 -17.20 5.34
C ARG A 74 0.03 -16.53 6.52
N SER A 75 0.04 -15.19 6.57
CA SER A 75 -0.47 -14.41 7.69
C SER A 75 -1.98 -14.57 7.89
N THR A 76 -2.42 -14.35 9.13
CA THR A 76 -3.84 -14.29 9.46
C THR A 76 -4.50 -13.07 8.81
N GLU A 77 -3.77 -11.97 8.71
CA GLU A 77 -4.21 -10.69 8.19
C GLU A 77 -4.54 -10.78 6.70
N TRP A 78 -3.72 -11.48 5.91
CA TRP A 78 -4.02 -11.73 4.51
C TRP A 78 -5.22 -12.67 4.33
N LYS A 79 -5.35 -13.70 5.17
CA LYS A 79 -6.53 -14.59 5.15
C LYS A 79 -7.81 -13.82 5.48
N THR A 80 -7.78 -12.97 6.50
CA THR A 80 -8.89 -12.09 6.86
C THR A 80 -9.22 -11.12 5.73
N PHE A 81 -8.19 -10.53 5.09
CA PHE A 81 -8.38 -9.66 3.94
C PHE A 81 -9.16 -10.36 2.81
N MET A 82 -8.76 -11.59 2.45
CA MET A 82 -9.47 -12.37 1.43
C MET A 82 -10.93 -12.69 1.78
N THR A 83 -11.29 -12.73 3.07
CA THR A 83 -12.67 -12.99 3.51
C THR A 83 -13.52 -11.72 3.61
N GLU A 84 -12.92 -10.60 4.02
CA GLU A 84 -13.67 -9.36 4.25
C GLU A 84 -13.78 -8.48 3.00
N ASP A 85 -12.81 -8.57 2.08
CA ASP A 85 -12.81 -7.81 0.82
C ASP A 85 -12.17 -8.66 -0.30
N VAL A 86 -12.95 -9.62 -0.78
CA VAL A 86 -12.50 -10.58 -1.79
C VAL A 86 -12.11 -9.92 -3.12
N ASN A 87 -12.78 -8.83 -3.50
CA ASN A 87 -12.53 -8.16 -4.77
C ASN A 87 -11.18 -7.45 -4.74
N MET A 88 -10.92 -6.64 -3.71
CA MET A 88 -9.63 -5.95 -3.58
C MET A 88 -8.48 -6.95 -3.37
N ALA A 89 -8.72 -8.03 -2.63
CA ALA A 89 -7.73 -9.09 -2.47
C ALA A 89 -7.40 -9.78 -3.81
N ALA A 90 -8.42 -10.09 -4.63
CA ALA A 90 -8.24 -10.69 -5.95
C ALA A 90 -7.51 -9.74 -6.93
N GLU A 91 -7.86 -8.46 -6.94
CA GLU A 91 -7.15 -7.44 -7.72
C GLU A 91 -5.69 -7.31 -7.29
N THR A 92 -5.43 -7.34 -5.97
CA THR A 92 -4.07 -7.32 -5.44
C THR A 92 -3.28 -8.55 -5.86
N MET A 93 -3.89 -9.75 -5.81
CA MET A 93 -3.27 -10.99 -6.32
C MET A 93 -2.95 -10.90 -7.81
N HIS A 94 -3.84 -10.31 -8.60
CA HIS A 94 -3.59 -10.06 -10.02
C HIS A 94 -2.37 -9.15 -10.22
N HIS A 95 -2.28 -8.04 -9.48
CA HIS A 95 -1.12 -7.14 -9.54
C HIS A 95 0.19 -7.81 -9.09
N ILE A 96 0.16 -8.66 -8.06
CA ILE A 96 1.34 -9.43 -7.62
C ILE A 96 1.84 -10.35 -8.76
N ILE A 97 0.93 -11.00 -9.48
CA ILE A 97 1.30 -11.88 -10.60
C ILE A 97 1.94 -11.07 -11.74
N LEU A 98 1.40 -9.90 -12.07
CA LEU A 98 1.94 -9.01 -13.09
C LEU A 98 3.33 -8.47 -12.70
N GLU A 99 3.47 -7.93 -11.49
CA GLU A 99 4.75 -7.41 -10.99
C GLU A 99 5.85 -8.49 -11.00
N LYS A 100 5.50 -9.74 -10.65
CA LYS A 100 6.44 -10.87 -10.77
C LYS A 100 6.77 -11.26 -12.20
N ALA A 101 5.87 -11.05 -13.15
CA ALA A 101 6.14 -11.33 -14.56
C ALA A 101 7.12 -10.30 -15.15
N GLU A 102 6.97 -9.03 -14.78
CA GLU A 102 7.87 -7.95 -15.20
C GLU A 102 9.29 -8.12 -14.62
N ASN A 103 9.41 -8.49 -13.34
CA ASN A 103 10.72 -8.66 -12.68
C ASN A 103 11.49 -9.93 -13.09
N ARG A 104 10.92 -10.80 -13.95
CA ARG A 104 11.59 -11.99 -14.51
C ARG A 104 12.27 -11.74 -15.86
N GLN A 105 12.05 -10.58 -16.47
CA GLN A 105 12.65 -10.17 -17.74
C GLN A 105 13.93 -9.35 -17.49
#